data_AF-A0A2T6LSY5-F1
#
_entry.id   AF-A0A2T6LSY5-F1
#
_cell.length_a   1.000
_cell.length_b   1.000
_cell.length_c   1.000
_cell.angle_alpha   90.00
_cell.angle_beta   90.00
_cell.angle_gamma   90.00
#
_symmetry.space_group_name_H-M   'P 1'
#
loop_
_entity.id
_entity.type
_entity.pdbx_description
1 polymer ?
#
loop_
_entity_poly.entity_id
_entity_poly.type
_entity_poly.pdbx_seq_one_letter_code
_entity_poly.pdbx_strand_id
1 'polypeptide(L)'
;MIRAWLVALALLAPIAAHGATLYLAADGNDATDGHSAKAPLATLGAAITRAQQAPAGEETRVIVLPGVYRGQSANIDGRRLHGPLTLAGSNADPAAYPAFVGDGSGTWLRFRGAEGRDSGLTVRALRIAHYATAISLNGNRNDPAAFNRGTVLENLVLAQIGTDTGVAPGLAPSTAAIRLVNARDTVVHGVFFHTIRNAPRDKCGGLHAIYLASHSTGAQIEGNTFQDFCGSAIKLRDASGGATIRANHFRDADGAPAIEEWFCDMTRTDACTKAGGECPSTGIRVTSNDFGNLPADRRVIVRGSRVALSWCPPGSATAPRFLLDGGRTLP
;
A
#
# COMPACT_ATOMS: atom_id res chain seq x y z
N MET A 1 6.80 70.91 18.03
CA MET A 1 7.58 69.78 18.58
C MET A 1 6.70 68.54 18.53
N ILE A 2 7.04 67.59 17.66
CA ILE A 2 6.17 66.47 17.25
C ILE A 2 6.41 65.27 18.19
N ARG A 3 5.35 64.76 18.82
CA ARG A 3 5.37 63.56 19.68
C ARG A 3 5.46 62.30 18.81
N ALA A 4 6.58 61.59 18.88
CA ALA A 4 6.74 60.28 18.27
C ALA A 4 6.08 59.20 19.13
N TRP A 5 5.13 58.47 18.55
CA TRP A 5 4.53 57.28 19.11
C TRP A 5 5.39 56.07 18.74
N LEU A 6 5.93 55.36 19.74
CA LEU A 6 6.58 54.07 19.57
C LEU A 6 5.50 52.99 19.49
N VAL A 7 5.22 52.50 18.28
CA VAL A 7 4.46 51.26 18.06
C VAL A 7 5.44 50.11 18.18
N ALA A 8 5.33 49.33 19.26
CA ALA A 8 6.06 48.09 19.42
C ALA A 8 5.43 47.02 18.52
N LEU A 9 6.08 46.71 17.40
CA LEU A 9 5.74 45.60 16.53
C LEU A 9 6.19 44.30 17.21
N ALA A 10 5.25 43.56 17.80
CA ALA A 10 5.52 42.23 18.32
C ALA A 10 5.79 41.29 17.12
N LEU A 11 7.07 40.97 16.90
CA LEU A 11 7.51 39.93 15.98
C LEU A 11 7.01 38.58 16.50
N LEU A 12 5.87 38.12 15.97
CA LEU A 12 5.44 36.73 16.06
C LEU A 12 6.40 35.90 15.20
N ALA A 13 7.48 35.42 15.80
CA ALA A 13 8.29 34.38 15.18
C ALA A 13 7.39 33.14 14.98
N PRO A 14 7.39 32.50 13.80
CA PRO A 14 6.67 31.25 13.62
C PRO A 14 7.28 30.22 14.57
N ILE A 15 6.50 29.78 15.54
CA ILE A 15 6.85 28.63 16.36
C ILE A 15 6.93 27.47 15.37
N ALA A 16 8.14 27.01 15.07
CA ALA A 16 8.32 25.79 14.31
C ALA A 16 7.56 24.69 15.06
N ALA A 17 6.56 24.11 14.42
CA ALA A 17 5.85 22.95 14.95
C ALA A 17 6.92 21.87 15.21
N HIS A 18 7.17 21.58 16.48
CA HIS A 18 8.10 20.53 16.87
C HIS A 18 7.37 19.21 16.61
N GLY A 19 7.81 18.43 15.62
CA GLY A 19 7.18 17.14 15.34
C GLY A 19 7.30 16.17 16.53
N ALA A 20 6.20 15.53 16.91
CA ALA A 20 6.19 14.49 17.93
C ALA A 20 6.91 13.21 17.46
N THR A 21 7.83 12.71 18.29
CA THR A 21 8.39 11.37 18.13
C THR A 21 7.84 10.45 19.21
N LEU A 22 7.33 9.30 18.80
CA LEU A 22 6.88 8.20 19.63
C LEU A 22 7.80 7.01 19.43
N TYR A 23 8.10 6.28 20.50
CA TYR A 23 8.90 5.07 20.48
C TYR A 23 8.03 3.87 20.83
N LEU A 24 8.22 2.78 20.10
CA LEU A 24 7.51 1.52 20.26
C LEU A 24 8.53 0.42 20.50
N ALA A 25 8.40 -0.36 21.58
CA ALA A 25 9.26 -1.49 21.91
C ALA A 25 8.43 -2.74 22.20
N ALA A 26 8.98 -3.92 21.91
CA ALA A 26 8.28 -5.19 22.13
C ALA A 26 8.01 -5.47 23.63
N ASP A 27 8.84 -4.90 24.50
CA ASP A 27 8.76 -4.93 25.97
C ASP A 27 8.32 -3.59 26.58
N GLY A 28 7.75 -2.70 25.75
CA GLY A 28 7.29 -1.38 26.19
C GLY A 28 6.05 -1.43 27.08
N ASN A 29 5.50 -0.25 27.40
CA ASN A 29 4.30 -0.10 28.21
C ASN A 29 3.40 1.02 27.69
N ASP A 30 2.18 0.69 27.31
CA ASP A 30 1.20 1.63 26.75
C ASP A 30 0.68 2.67 27.76
N ALA A 31 1.00 2.52 29.06
CA ALA A 31 0.76 3.53 30.09
C ALA A 31 1.79 4.68 30.08
N THR A 32 2.92 4.53 29.38
CA THR A 32 3.92 5.60 29.20
C THR A 32 3.45 6.63 28.17
N ASP A 33 4.11 7.78 28.09
CA ASP A 33 3.82 8.76 27.04
C ASP A 33 4.32 8.32 25.66
N GLY A 34 5.36 7.48 25.64
CA GLY A 34 6.02 7.01 24.41
C GLY A 34 7.02 7.99 23.83
N HIS A 35 7.32 9.12 24.47
CA HIS A 35 8.17 10.18 23.88
C HIS A 35 9.67 9.93 24.04
N SER A 36 10.05 8.81 24.65
CA SER A 36 11.46 8.43 24.87
C SER A 36 11.67 6.95 24.61
N ALA A 37 12.83 6.60 24.04
CA ALA A 37 13.24 5.21 23.87
C ALA A 37 13.38 4.45 25.21
N LYS A 38 13.51 5.16 26.34
CA LYS A 38 13.56 4.56 27.69
C LYS A 38 12.17 4.32 28.31
N ALA A 39 11.14 4.94 27.76
CA ALA A 39 9.75 4.76 28.16
C ALA A 39 8.87 4.58 26.90
N PRO A 40 9.10 3.51 26.12
CA PRO A 40 8.40 3.29 24.87
C PRO A 40 7.01 2.69 25.11
N LEU A 41 6.12 2.89 24.13
CA LEU A 41 4.84 2.19 24.03
C LEU A 41 5.07 0.70 23.74
N ALA A 42 4.11 -0.14 24.09
CA ALA A 42 4.12 -1.58 23.84
C ALA A 42 3.47 -1.94 22.50
N THR A 43 2.43 -1.20 22.10
CA THR A 43 1.60 -1.56 20.95
C THR A 43 1.54 -0.51 19.85
N LEU A 44 1.52 -0.97 18.60
CA LEU A 44 1.29 -0.16 17.42
C LEU A 44 -0.06 0.57 17.51
N GLY A 45 -1.10 -0.07 18.05
CA GLY A 45 -2.42 0.55 18.22
C GLY A 45 -2.37 1.78 19.14
N ALA A 46 -1.62 1.70 20.24
CA ALA A 46 -1.42 2.82 21.15
C ALA A 46 -0.60 3.96 20.52
N ALA A 47 0.42 3.63 19.72
CA ALA A 47 1.22 4.60 18.98
C ALA A 47 0.38 5.35 17.92
N ILE A 48 -0.42 4.63 17.13
CA ILE A 48 -1.31 5.23 16.13
C ILE A 48 -2.37 6.12 16.79
N THR A 49 -2.94 5.67 17.91
CA THR A 49 -3.95 6.46 18.64
C THR A 49 -3.38 7.81 19.09
N ARG A 50 -2.15 7.82 19.62
CA ARG A 50 -1.45 9.05 20.00
C ARG A 50 -1.10 9.92 18.79
N ALA A 51 -0.63 9.33 17.70
CA ALA A 51 -0.34 10.06 16.47
C ALA A 51 -1.58 10.76 15.89
N GLN A 52 -2.76 10.14 15.98
CA GLN A 52 -4.03 10.72 15.54
C GLN A 52 -4.60 11.80 16.49
N GLN A 53 -3.97 12.00 17.65
CA GLN A 53 -4.26 13.09 18.58
C GLN A 53 -3.31 14.27 18.40
N ALA A 54 -2.30 14.15 17.53
CA ALA A 54 -1.35 15.22 17.27
C ALA A 54 -2.05 16.47 16.70
N PRO A 55 -1.60 17.68 17.08
CA PRO A 55 -2.09 18.93 16.51
C PRO A 55 -2.01 18.97 14.98
N ALA A 56 -2.89 19.77 14.37
CA ALA A 56 -2.89 19.94 12.93
C ALA A 56 -1.58 20.55 12.40
N GLY A 57 -1.09 20.00 11.30
CA GLY A 57 0.18 20.39 10.67
C GLY A 57 1.42 19.78 11.32
N GLU A 58 1.32 19.13 12.48
CA GLU A 58 2.46 18.52 13.14
C GLU A 58 2.82 17.16 12.52
N GLU A 59 4.09 16.96 12.18
CA GLU A 59 4.60 15.66 11.77
C GLU A 59 4.75 14.75 12.99
N THR A 60 4.17 13.56 12.93
CA THR A 60 4.40 12.51 13.93
C THR A 60 5.28 11.40 13.35
N ARG A 61 6.28 10.96 14.12
CA ARG A 61 7.11 9.80 13.81
C ARG A 61 6.94 8.74 14.87
N VAL A 62 6.64 7.51 14.47
CA VAL A 62 6.69 6.32 15.33
C VAL A 62 7.94 5.55 14.97
N ILE A 63 8.90 5.52 15.89
CA ILE A 63 10.14 4.76 15.79
C ILE A 63 9.94 3.40 16.46
N VAL A 64 9.94 2.35 15.64
CA VAL A 64 9.81 0.96 16.09
C VAL A 64 11.20 0.43 16.41
N LEU A 65 11.45 0.18 17.69
CA LEU A 65 12.72 -0.36 18.19
C LEU A 65 12.88 -1.84 17.81
N PRO A 66 14.10 -2.40 17.84
CA PRO A 66 14.32 -3.79 17.46
C PRO A 66 13.50 -4.75 18.33
N GLY A 67 12.89 -5.75 17.71
CA GLY A 67 12.07 -6.73 18.42
C GLY A 67 11.07 -7.46 17.52
N VAL A 68 10.37 -8.41 18.12
CA VAL A 68 9.27 -9.15 17.48
C VAL A 68 7.96 -8.78 18.15
N TYR A 69 7.06 -8.18 17.37
CA TYR A 69 5.76 -7.69 17.79
C TYR A 69 4.68 -8.66 17.33
N ARG A 70 4.19 -9.50 18.25
CA ARG A 70 3.27 -10.61 17.93
C ARG A 70 1.82 -10.15 17.90
N GLY A 71 1.08 -10.56 16.87
CA GLY A 71 -0.38 -10.40 16.77
C GLY A 71 -0.86 -8.95 16.70
N GLN A 72 0.02 -7.97 16.54
CA GLN A 72 -0.38 -6.56 16.51
C GLN A 72 -0.99 -6.20 15.15
N SER A 73 -1.94 -5.28 15.16
CA SER A 73 -2.52 -4.67 13.96
C SER A 73 -3.05 -3.29 14.31
N ALA A 74 -3.17 -2.41 13.32
CA ALA A 74 -3.68 -1.06 13.53
C ALA A 74 -4.60 -0.60 12.41
N ASN A 75 -5.52 0.30 12.78
CA ASN A 75 -6.36 1.03 11.85
C ASN A 75 -6.03 2.52 11.96
N ILE A 76 -5.77 3.16 10.83
CA ILE A 76 -5.62 4.61 10.71
C ILE A 76 -6.91 5.14 10.09
N ASP A 77 -7.60 5.99 10.83
CA ASP A 77 -8.68 6.84 10.33
C ASP A 77 -8.05 8.12 9.77
N GLY A 78 -8.04 8.24 8.44
CA GLY A 78 -7.47 9.35 7.69
C GLY A 78 -8.09 10.69 8.04
N ARG A 79 -9.34 10.73 8.55
CA ARG A 79 -9.98 11.96 9.04
C ARG A 79 -9.34 12.53 10.30
N ARG A 80 -8.68 11.67 11.07
CA ARG A 80 -7.95 12.01 12.30
C ARG A 80 -6.46 12.19 12.07
N LEU A 81 -6.00 12.05 10.83
CA LEU A 81 -4.64 12.42 10.48
C LEU A 81 -4.64 13.90 10.09
N HIS A 82 -4.03 14.72 10.96
CA HIS A 82 -3.99 16.17 10.80
C HIS A 82 -2.62 16.70 10.34
N GLY A 83 -1.62 15.82 10.24
CA GLY A 83 -0.29 16.08 9.70
C GLY A 83 0.36 14.77 9.21
N PRO A 84 1.59 14.80 8.69
CA PRO A 84 2.27 13.59 8.21
C PRO A 84 2.51 12.58 9.34
N LEU A 85 2.42 11.30 9.02
CA LEU A 85 2.72 10.19 9.92
C LEU A 85 3.74 9.25 9.29
N THR A 86 4.89 9.09 9.95
CA THR A 86 5.90 8.10 9.57
C THR A 86 5.93 6.97 10.57
N LEU A 87 5.80 5.73 10.10
CA LEU A 87 6.09 4.50 10.84
C LEU A 87 7.43 3.96 10.34
N ALA A 88 8.46 3.98 11.18
CA ALA A 88 9.81 3.60 10.76
C ALA A 88 10.45 2.62 11.72
N GLY A 89 11.05 1.55 11.21
CA GLY A 89 12.00 0.77 11.99
C GLY A 89 13.22 1.60 12.34
N SER A 90 13.82 1.33 13.50
CA SER A 90 15.00 2.04 13.99
C SER A 90 16.31 1.57 13.35
N ASN A 91 16.29 0.54 12.50
CA ASN A 91 17.46 -0.04 11.86
C ASN A 91 17.38 0.10 10.33
N ALA A 92 18.51 0.34 9.68
CA ALA A 92 18.63 0.43 8.23
C ALA A 92 18.92 -0.92 7.56
N ASP A 93 19.50 -1.89 8.28
CA ASP A 93 19.76 -3.24 7.78
C ASP A 93 18.46 -4.08 7.75
N PRO A 94 18.02 -4.55 6.56
CA PRO A 94 16.83 -5.39 6.42
C PRO A 94 16.83 -6.66 7.29
N ALA A 95 18.01 -7.23 7.58
CA ALA A 95 18.11 -8.42 8.43
C ALA A 95 17.79 -8.12 9.90
N ALA A 96 17.90 -6.85 10.30
CA ALA A 96 17.67 -6.37 11.66
C ALA A 96 16.42 -5.46 11.77
N TYR A 97 15.57 -5.41 10.74
CA TYR A 97 14.29 -4.72 10.83
C TYR A 97 13.42 -5.29 11.96
N PRO A 98 12.76 -4.44 12.76
CA PRO A 98 11.76 -4.91 13.69
C PRO A 98 10.63 -5.61 12.95
N ALA A 99 10.15 -6.71 13.54
CA ALA A 99 9.26 -7.63 12.87
C ALA A 99 7.87 -7.65 13.52
N PHE A 100 6.84 -7.34 12.75
CA PHE A 100 5.45 -7.61 13.12
C PHE A 100 5.07 -8.99 12.59
N VAL A 101 4.65 -9.88 13.48
CA VAL A 101 4.35 -11.28 13.16
C VAL A 101 2.93 -11.59 13.59
N GLY A 102 2.05 -11.79 12.61
CA GLY A 102 0.66 -12.18 12.83
C GLY A 102 0.48 -13.69 13.00
N ASP A 103 -0.76 -14.14 12.87
CA ASP A 103 -1.22 -15.53 13.01
C ASP A 103 -1.69 -16.15 11.68
N GLY A 104 -1.37 -15.51 10.55
CA GLY A 104 -1.85 -15.86 9.22
C GLY A 104 -3.19 -15.24 8.85
N SER A 105 -3.86 -14.54 9.77
CA SER A 105 -5.16 -13.91 9.54
C SER A 105 -5.06 -12.37 9.47
N GLY A 106 -6.20 -11.73 9.22
CA GLY A 106 -6.34 -10.29 9.39
C GLY A 106 -5.51 -9.41 8.46
N THR A 107 -5.36 -8.15 8.87
CA THR A 107 -4.55 -7.17 8.14
C THR A 107 -3.71 -6.40 9.14
N TRP A 108 -2.39 -6.34 8.93
CA TRP A 108 -1.50 -5.63 9.84
C TRP A 108 -1.84 -4.13 9.92
N LEU A 109 -1.89 -3.44 8.77
CA LEU A 109 -2.23 -2.02 8.73
C LEU A 109 -3.39 -1.73 7.79
N ARG A 110 -4.44 -1.10 8.30
CA ARG A 110 -5.56 -0.60 7.49
C ARG A 110 -5.63 0.92 7.57
N PHE A 111 -5.40 1.59 6.45
CA PHE A 111 -5.70 3.01 6.30
C PHE A 111 -7.10 3.18 5.70
N ARG A 112 -7.91 4.07 6.29
CA ARG A 112 -9.24 4.45 5.80
C ARG A 112 -9.26 5.96 5.64
N GLY A 113 -9.13 6.45 4.42
CA GLY A 113 -9.20 7.87 4.10
C GLY A 113 -9.85 8.05 2.76
N ALA A 114 -11.01 8.70 2.75
CA ALA A 114 -11.85 8.88 1.58
C ALA A 114 -12.18 10.37 1.36
N GLU A 115 -11.32 11.25 1.87
CA GLU A 115 -11.55 12.70 1.88
C GLU A 115 -11.00 13.39 0.63
N GLY A 116 -10.48 12.64 -0.35
CA GLY A 116 -9.95 13.19 -1.61
C GLY A 116 -8.67 13.99 -1.42
N ARG A 117 -7.82 13.60 -0.45
CA ARG A 117 -6.63 14.35 -0.03
C ARG A 117 -5.40 13.45 0.19
N ASP A 118 -4.27 14.09 0.40
CA ASP A 118 -3.04 13.40 0.78
C ASP A 118 -3.19 12.67 2.11
N SER A 119 -2.70 11.44 2.14
CA SER A 119 -2.68 10.58 3.32
C SER A 119 -1.60 11.00 4.32
N GLY A 120 -0.52 11.64 3.87
CA GLY A 120 0.64 11.96 4.72
C GLY A 120 1.34 10.74 5.33
N LEU A 121 1.01 9.51 4.89
CA LEU A 121 1.47 8.28 5.51
C LEU A 121 2.76 7.77 4.84
N THR A 122 3.78 7.52 5.65
CA THR A 122 5.00 6.80 5.26
C THR A 122 5.20 5.58 6.15
N VAL A 123 5.51 4.43 5.56
CA VAL A 123 5.84 3.20 6.28
C VAL A 123 7.15 2.64 5.75
N ARG A 124 8.13 2.41 6.63
CA ARG A 124 9.47 2.02 6.20
C ARG A 124 10.30 1.18 7.15
N ALA A 125 11.25 0.44 6.59
CA ALA A 125 12.26 -0.30 7.34
C ALA A 125 11.65 -1.29 8.36
N LEU A 126 10.57 -1.98 7.96
CA LEU A 126 9.87 -2.96 8.80
C LEU A 126 9.80 -4.31 8.10
N ARG A 127 9.81 -5.38 8.89
CA ARG A 127 9.43 -6.72 8.45
C ARG A 127 7.99 -7.01 8.90
N ILE A 128 7.12 -7.35 7.96
CA ILE A 128 5.72 -7.71 8.23
C ILE A 128 5.51 -9.13 7.73
N ALA A 129 5.07 -10.03 8.62
CA ALA A 129 4.94 -11.44 8.28
C ALA A 129 3.73 -12.13 8.91
N HIS A 130 3.28 -13.21 8.28
CA HIS A 130 2.16 -14.03 8.76
C HIS A 130 0.87 -13.23 8.95
N TYR A 131 0.46 -12.47 7.94
CA TYR A 131 -0.87 -11.84 7.89
C TYR A 131 -1.57 -12.26 6.61
N ALA A 132 -2.90 -12.25 6.59
CA ALA A 132 -3.63 -12.47 5.33
C ALA A 132 -3.38 -11.31 4.34
N THR A 133 -3.36 -10.06 4.84
CA THR A 133 -2.94 -8.86 4.09
C THR A 133 -1.94 -8.08 4.94
N ALA A 134 -0.84 -7.58 4.36
CA ALA A 134 0.07 -6.71 5.11
C ALA A 134 -0.55 -5.31 5.25
N ILE A 135 -0.85 -4.65 4.13
CA ILE A 135 -1.29 -3.25 4.11
C ILE A 135 -2.52 -3.10 3.22
N SER A 136 -3.53 -2.37 3.71
CA SER A 136 -4.70 -2.00 2.92
C SER A 136 -4.95 -0.50 3.03
N LEU A 137 -4.83 0.20 1.90
CA LEU A 137 -5.13 1.63 1.75
C LEU A 137 -6.50 1.78 1.09
N ASN A 138 -7.47 2.32 1.84
CA ASN A 138 -8.87 2.36 1.41
C ASN A 138 -9.38 3.79 1.31
N GLY A 139 -9.62 4.24 0.09
CA GLY A 139 -10.58 5.28 -0.23
C GLY A 139 -11.98 4.68 -0.43
N ASN A 140 -12.85 5.39 -1.13
CA ASN A 140 -14.17 4.90 -1.49
C ASN A 140 -14.14 4.24 -2.88
N ARG A 141 -14.39 2.93 -2.95
CA ARG A 141 -14.46 2.18 -4.22
C ARG A 141 -15.55 2.64 -5.19
N ASN A 142 -16.58 3.31 -4.69
CA ASN A 142 -17.78 3.70 -5.46
C ASN A 142 -17.79 5.19 -5.83
N ASP A 143 -16.86 5.97 -5.30
CA ASP A 143 -16.74 7.40 -5.58
C ASP A 143 -15.28 7.74 -5.92
N PRO A 144 -14.96 7.90 -7.22
CA PRO A 144 -13.60 8.22 -7.66
C PRO A 144 -13.02 9.51 -7.06
N ALA A 145 -13.84 10.45 -6.60
CA ALA A 145 -13.37 11.69 -5.97
C ALA A 145 -12.93 11.47 -4.50
N ALA A 146 -13.49 10.45 -3.84
CA ALA A 146 -13.21 10.10 -2.45
C ALA A 146 -12.00 9.15 -2.32
N PHE A 147 -10.85 9.62 -2.83
CA PHE A 147 -9.57 8.88 -2.84
C PHE A 147 -8.72 9.17 -1.59
N ASN A 148 -7.68 8.34 -1.39
CA ASN A 148 -6.48 8.70 -0.60
C ASN A 148 -5.29 8.90 -1.55
N ARG A 149 -4.34 9.78 -1.21
CA ARG A 149 -3.19 10.07 -2.08
C ARG A 149 -1.84 9.99 -1.36
N GLY A 150 -0.78 9.67 -2.09
CA GLY A 150 0.60 9.99 -1.70
C GLY A 150 1.17 9.15 -0.55
N THR A 151 0.61 7.97 -0.25
CA THR A 151 1.23 7.06 0.71
C THR A 151 2.56 6.54 0.18
N VAL A 152 3.58 6.47 1.04
CA VAL A 152 4.90 5.94 0.71
C VAL A 152 5.15 4.65 1.50
N LEU A 153 5.45 3.57 0.79
CA LEU A 153 5.83 2.27 1.33
C LEU A 153 7.23 1.94 0.84
N GLU A 154 8.23 2.07 1.71
CA GLU A 154 9.64 1.98 1.30
C GLU A 154 10.44 0.98 2.15
N ASN A 155 11.34 0.22 1.52
CA ASN A 155 12.27 -0.66 2.23
C ASN A 155 11.57 -1.57 3.24
N LEU A 156 10.58 -2.34 2.77
CA LEU A 156 9.82 -3.28 3.59
C LEU A 156 10.19 -4.72 3.24
N VAL A 157 10.09 -5.62 4.22
CA VAL A 157 10.10 -7.06 3.97
C VAL A 157 8.70 -7.60 4.26
N LEU A 158 7.98 -8.01 3.23
CA LEU A 158 6.67 -8.63 3.35
C LEU A 158 6.80 -10.13 3.11
N ALA A 159 6.74 -10.92 4.18
CA ALA A 159 7.06 -12.34 4.15
C ALA A 159 5.88 -13.21 4.58
N GLN A 160 5.60 -14.30 3.87
CA GLN A 160 4.55 -15.27 4.24
C GLN A 160 3.20 -14.56 4.44
N ILE A 161 2.80 -13.81 3.41
CA ILE A 161 1.53 -13.07 3.39
C ILE A 161 0.50 -13.87 2.60
N GLY A 162 -0.74 -13.87 3.10
CA GLY A 162 -1.84 -14.70 2.63
C GLY A 162 -2.20 -15.78 3.65
N THR A 163 -2.97 -16.78 3.22
CA THR A 163 -3.45 -17.84 4.11
C THR A 163 -2.60 -19.10 4.13
N ASP A 164 -1.62 -19.23 3.22
CA ASP A 164 -0.70 -20.38 3.18
C ASP A 164 0.50 -20.16 4.12
N THR A 165 0.20 -19.99 5.41
CA THR A 165 1.20 -19.62 6.42
C THR A 165 1.59 -20.78 7.33
N GLY A 166 0.89 -21.93 7.22
CA GLY A 166 1.05 -23.06 8.13
C GLY A 166 0.55 -22.80 9.56
N VAL A 167 -0.02 -21.63 9.85
CA VAL A 167 -0.41 -21.23 11.22
C VAL A 167 -1.85 -21.68 11.55
N ALA A 168 -2.79 -21.56 10.62
CA ALA A 168 -4.18 -21.97 10.83
C ALA A 168 -4.86 -22.47 9.54
N PRO A 169 -5.55 -23.64 9.56
CA PRO A 169 -6.29 -24.14 8.41
C PRO A 169 -7.64 -23.43 8.21
N GLY A 170 -8.16 -23.43 6.98
CA GLY A 170 -9.54 -22.98 6.68
C GLY A 170 -9.76 -21.47 6.65
N LEU A 171 -8.69 -20.66 6.64
CA LEU A 171 -8.80 -19.21 6.54
C LEU A 171 -9.36 -18.76 5.19
N ALA A 172 -10.19 -17.71 5.21
CA ALA A 172 -10.72 -17.11 3.99
C ALA A 172 -9.57 -16.52 3.14
N PRO A 173 -9.49 -16.84 1.83
CA PRO A 173 -8.44 -16.35 0.96
C PRO A 173 -8.30 -14.82 0.96
N SER A 174 -7.06 -14.34 1.02
CA SER A 174 -6.74 -12.93 0.85
C SER A 174 -6.70 -12.54 -0.63
N THR A 175 -6.88 -11.25 -0.93
CA THR A 175 -6.78 -10.74 -2.31
C THR A 175 -5.49 -9.97 -2.58
N ALA A 176 -4.79 -9.50 -1.54
CA ALA A 176 -3.52 -8.81 -1.72
C ALA A 176 -2.61 -8.83 -0.49
N ALA A 177 -1.30 -8.72 -0.71
CA ALA A 177 -0.36 -8.33 0.34
C ALA A 177 -0.37 -6.81 0.59
N ILE A 178 -0.30 -6.01 -0.48
CA ILE A 178 -0.61 -4.57 -0.47
C ILE A 178 -1.85 -4.33 -1.31
N ARG A 179 -2.94 -3.87 -0.68
CA ARG A 179 -4.21 -3.55 -1.34
C ARG A 179 -4.40 -2.04 -1.44
N LEU A 180 -4.58 -1.56 -2.66
CA LEU A 180 -4.86 -0.16 -2.99
C LEU A 180 -6.28 -0.07 -3.54
N VAL A 181 -7.17 0.64 -2.83
CA VAL A 181 -8.56 0.85 -3.23
C VAL A 181 -8.81 2.35 -3.34
N ASN A 182 -9.07 2.83 -4.56
CA ASN A 182 -9.16 4.26 -4.86
C ASN A 182 -8.02 5.07 -4.21
N ALA A 183 -6.79 4.61 -4.44
CA ALA A 183 -5.57 5.23 -3.94
C ALA A 183 -4.78 5.85 -5.09
N ARG A 184 -4.31 7.08 -4.92
CA ARG A 184 -3.60 7.83 -5.95
C ARG A 184 -2.15 8.07 -5.56
N ASP A 185 -1.27 8.06 -6.55
CA ASP A 185 0.14 8.46 -6.40
C ASP A 185 0.84 7.74 -5.23
N THR A 186 0.48 6.48 -4.97
CA THR A 186 1.14 5.64 -3.96
C THR A 186 2.52 5.24 -4.47
N VAL A 187 3.53 5.37 -3.63
CA VAL A 187 4.90 4.93 -3.92
C VAL A 187 5.16 3.62 -3.19
N VAL A 188 5.58 2.60 -3.93
CA VAL A 188 6.04 1.31 -3.40
C VAL A 188 7.43 1.05 -3.94
N HIS A 189 8.44 1.18 -3.08
CA HIS A 189 9.83 1.16 -3.49
C HIS A 189 10.72 0.30 -2.58
N GLY A 190 11.63 -0.47 -3.17
CA GLY A 190 12.60 -1.26 -2.40
C GLY A 190 11.95 -2.32 -1.49
N VAL A 191 10.72 -2.74 -1.80
CA VAL A 191 10.02 -3.76 -1.02
C VAL A 191 10.43 -5.15 -1.50
N PHE A 192 10.77 -6.03 -0.55
CA PHE A 192 10.97 -7.45 -0.80
C PHE A 192 9.71 -8.22 -0.42
N PHE A 193 9.02 -8.75 -1.43
CA PHE A 193 7.89 -9.66 -1.28
C PHE A 193 8.42 -11.09 -1.35
N HIS A 194 8.25 -11.86 -0.27
CA HIS A 194 8.77 -13.21 -0.15
C HIS A 194 7.67 -14.18 0.32
N THR A 195 7.25 -15.11 -0.53
CA THR A 195 6.16 -16.07 -0.23
C THR A 195 4.84 -15.33 -0.02
N ILE A 196 4.15 -15.05 -1.13
CA ILE A 196 2.82 -14.43 -1.17
C ILE A 196 1.82 -15.45 -1.68
N ARG A 197 1.18 -16.18 -0.75
CA ARG A 197 0.40 -17.40 -1.05
C ARG A 197 -0.87 -17.54 -0.22
N ASN A 198 -1.95 -17.98 -0.87
CA ASN A 198 -3.15 -18.49 -0.19
C ASN A 198 -3.20 -20.02 -0.25
N ALA A 199 -3.77 -20.58 0.81
CA ALA A 199 -4.28 -21.94 0.84
C ALA A 199 -5.83 -21.92 0.72
N PRO A 200 -6.46 -22.94 0.11
CA PRO A 200 -5.83 -24.01 -0.68
C PRO A 200 -5.25 -23.48 -2.02
N ARG A 201 -4.34 -24.26 -2.64
CA ARG A 201 -3.54 -23.83 -3.81
C ARG A 201 -4.39 -23.45 -5.03
N ASP A 202 -5.58 -23.99 -5.19
CA ASP A 202 -6.53 -23.61 -6.26
C ASP A 202 -7.09 -22.18 -6.08
N LYS A 203 -7.04 -21.62 -4.86
CA LYS A 203 -7.42 -20.23 -4.57
C LYS A 203 -6.24 -19.26 -4.64
N CYS A 204 -5.04 -19.77 -4.86
CA CYS A 204 -3.80 -18.98 -4.77
C CYS A 204 -3.74 -17.87 -5.83
N GLY A 205 -4.27 -18.12 -7.03
CA GLY A 205 -4.33 -17.13 -8.11
C GLY A 205 -5.09 -15.84 -7.78
N GLY A 206 -5.92 -15.84 -6.73
CA GLY A 206 -6.66 -14.66 -6.26
C GLY A 206 -5.87 -13.71 -5.35
N LEU A 207 -4.68 -14.10 -4.89
CA LEU A 207 -3.81 -13.26 -4.05
C LEU A 207 -2.71 -12.60 -4.89
N HIS A 208 -2.61 -11.28 -4.78
CA HIS A 208 -1.63 -10.49 -5.51
C HIS A 208 -0.63 -9.81 -4.57
N ALA A 209 0.63 -9.64 -4.97
CA ALA A 209 1.58 -8.96 -4.10
C ALA A 209 1.21 -7.46 -3.95
N ILE A 210 0.89 -6.80 -5.06
CA ILE A 210 0.30 -5.46 -5.09
C ILE A 210 -0.97 -5.49 -5.94
N TYR A 211 -2.08 -5.03 -5.37
CA TYR A 211 -3.38 -4.99 -6.05
C TYR A 211 -3.95 -3.58 -6.08
N LEU A 212 -3.99 -3.00 -7.28
CA LEU A 212 -4.61 -1.72 -7.57
C LEU A 212 -6.04 -1.97 -8.02
N ALA A 213 -7.00 -1.49 -7.23
CA ALA A 213 -8.41 -1.65 -7.47
C ALA A 213 -9.14 -0.31 -7.40
N SER A 214 -10.23 -0.22 -8.17
CA SER A 214 -11.24 0.84 -8.08
C SER A 214 -10.65 2.24 -8.15
N HIS A 215 -10.28 2.68 -9.35
CA HIS A 215 -9.79 4.03 -9.64
C HIS A 215 -8.46 4.37 -8.96
N SER A 216 -7.63 3.36 -8.66
CA SER A 216 -6.29 3.60 -8.11
C SER A 216 -5.33 4.03 -9.21
N THR A 217 -4.84 5.28 -9.19
CA THR A 217 -4.08 5.86 -10.30
C THR A 217 -2.71 6.39 -9.91
N GLY A 218 -1.80 6.50 -10.89
CA GLY A 218 -0.53 7.20 -10.70
C GLY A 218 0.48 6.52 -9.76
N ALA A 219 0.24 5.26 -9.37
CA ALA A 219 1.15 4.55 -8.48
C ALA A 219 2.54 4.38 -9.10
N GLN A 220 3.57 4.48 -8.26
CA GLN A 220 4.97 4.25 -8.62
C GLN A 220 5.43 2.97 -7.93
N ILE A 221 5.67 1.92 -8.70
CA ILE A 221 6.07 0.60 -8.20
C ILE A 221 7.46 0.30 -8.75
N GLU A 222 8.48 0.58 -7.95
CA GLU A 222 9.85 0.72 -8.45
C GLU A 222 10.87 -0.04 -7.61
N GLY A 223 11.80 -0.75 -8.24
CA GLY A 223 12.93 -1.34 -7.50
C GLY A 223 12.53 -2.43 -6.49
N ASN A 224 11.35 -3.04 -6.64
CA ASN A 224 10.87 -4.08 -5.73
C ASN A 224 11.36 -5.45 -6.19
N THR A 225 11.47 -6.39 -5.26
CA THR A 225 11.74 -7.79 -5.57
C THR A 225 10.54 -8.64 -5.18
N PHE A 226 10.04 -9.42 -6.14
CA PHE A 226 8.96 -10.38 -5.96
C PHE A 226 9.52 -11.78 -6.08
N GLN A 227 9.42 -12.57 -5.01
CA GLN A 227 9.89 -13.95 -4.97
C GLN A 227 8.81 -14.84 -4.36
N ASP A 228 8.54 -15.96 -5.02
CA ASP A 228 7.60 -16.98 -4.57
C ASP A 228 6.17 -16.42 -4.41
N PHE A 229 5.46 -16.31 -5.53
CA PHE A 229 4.09 -15.78 -5.58
C PHE A 229 3.21 -16.65 -6.48
N CYS A 230 1.92 -16.72 -6.16
CA CYS A 230 0.98 -17.63 -6.83
C CYS A 230 -0.21 -16.96 -7.53
N GLY A 231 -0.49 -15.70 -7.25
CA GLY A 231 -1.27 -14.83 -8.13
C GLY A 231 -0.39 -13.70 -8.65
N SER A 232 -0.92 -12.86 -9.53
CA SER A 232 -0.16 -11.80 -10.20
C SER A 232 0.66 -10.97 -9.22
N ALA A 233 1.95 -10.75 -9.47
CA ALA A 233 2.77 -9.94 -8.57
C ALA A 233 2.22 -8.50 -8.51
N ILE A 234 1.85 -7.91 -9.64
CA ILE A 234 1.16 -6.64 -9.71
C ILE A 234 -0.14 -6.82 -10.50
N LYS A 235 -1.28 -6.52 -9.88
CA LYS A 235 -2.59 -6.54 -10.53
C LYS A 235 -3.22 -5.16 -10.57
N LEU A 236 -3.78 -4.81 -11.72
CA LEU A 236 -4.56 -3.59 -11.93
C LEU A 236 -5.98 -3.95 -12.36
N ARG A 237 -6.95 -3.32 -11.72
CA ARG A 237 -8.39 -3.56 -11.94
C ARG A 237 -9.20 -2.29 -11.82
N ASP A 238 -10.27 -2.21 -12.61
CA ASP A 238 -11.35 -1.23 -12.45
C ASP A 238 -10.82 0.21 -12.52
N ALA A 239 -10.47 0.65 -13.73
CA ALA A 239 -9.96 1.98 -14.05
C ALA A 239 -8.72 2.40 -13.24
N SER A 240 -7.87 1.45 -12.86
CA SER A 240 -6.65 1.71 -12.08
C SER A 240 -5.46 1.96 -13.01
N GLY A 241 -5.39 3.17 -13.59
CA GLY A 241 -4.48 3.51 -14.68
C GLY A 241 -3.30 4.42 -14.31
N GLY A 242 -2.46 4.72 -15.30
CA GLY A 242 -1.36 5.69 -15.17
C GLY A 242 -0.23 5.27 -14.22
N ALA A 243 -0.18 4.02 -13.78
CA ALA A 243 0.89 3.52 -12.93
C ALA A 243 2.22 3.42 -13.70
N THR A 244 3.32 3.63 -12.99
CA THR A 244 4.68 3.36 -13.47
C THR A 244 5.23 2.15 -12.73
N ILE A 245 5.60 1.11 -13.47
CA ILE A 245 6.13 -0.15 -12.97
C ILE A 245 7.51 -0.33 -13.58
N ARG A 246 8.57 -0.08 -12.81
CA ARG A 246 9.93 -0.10 -13.37
C ARG A 246 10.98 -0.70 -12.45
N ALA A 247 12.03 -1.25 -13.06
CA ALA A 247 13.19 -1.76 -12.34
C ALA A 247 12.85 -2.78 -11.23
N ASN A 248 11.74 -3.51 -11.36
CA ASN A 248 11.40 -4.58 -10.42
C ASN A 248 12.02 -5.90 -10.88
N HIS A 249 12.28 -6.79 -9.92
CA HIS A 249 12.78 -8.14 -10.14
C HIS A 249 11.71 -9.16 -9.81
N PHE A 250 11.38 -10.03 -10.77
CA PHE A 250 10.39 -11.09 -10.60
C PHE A 250 11.05 -12.47 -10.63
N ARG A 251 10.85 -13.26 -9.58
CA ARG A 251 11.48 -14.57 -9.36
C ARG A 251 10.45 -15.58 -8.88
N ASP A 252 10.60 -16.83 -9.30
CA ASP A 252 9.87 -17.99 -8.78
C ASP A 252 8.33 -17.81 -8.75
N ALA A 253 7.73 -17.53 -9.91
CA ALA A 253 6.28 -17.48 -10.04
C ALA A 253 5.66 -18.87 -10.18
N ASP A 254 4.67 -19.20 -9.36
CA ASP A 254 3.91 -20.46 -9.44
C ASP A 254 2.81 -20.38 -10.49
N GLY A 255 3.20 -20.31 -11.76
CA GLY A 255 2.26 -20.20 -12.87
C GLY A 255 1.65 -18.80 -13.08
N ALA A 256 1.90 -17.88 -12.15
CA ALA A 256 1.33 -16.55 -12.13
C ALA A 256 2.04 -15.57 -13.08
N PRO A 257 1.33 -14.54 -13.58
CA PRO A 257 1.98 -13.46 -14.32
C PRO A 257 2.72 -12.49 -13.39
N ALA A 258 3.72 -11.80 -13.92
CA ALA A 258 4.34 -10.69 -13.19
C ALA A 258 3.38 -9.49 -13.09
N ILE A 259 2.82 -9.06 -14.22
CA ILE A 259 1.92 -7.91 -14.29
C ILE A 259 0.64 -8.31 -15.02
N GLU A 260 -0.51 -7.99 -14.43
CA GLU A 260 -1.82 -8.32 -14.98
C GLU A 260 -2.77 -7.13 -14.92
N GLU A 261 -3.41 -6.83 -16.05
CA GLU A 261 -4.62 -6.01 -16.10
C GLU A 261 -5.85 -6.90 -16.28
N TRP A 262 -6.85 -6.70 -15.44
CA TRP A 262 -8.13 -7.39 -15.54
C TRP A 262 -9.24 -6.59 -14.86
N PHE A 263 -10.45 -6.66 -15.41
CA PHE A 263 -11.65 -6.14 -14.76
C PHE A 263 -12.85 -7.06 -15.00
N CYS A 264 -13.85 -6.94 -14.13
CA CYS A 264 -15.07 -7.71 -14.20
C CYS A 264 -16.04 -7.10 -15.22
N ASP A 265 -16.24 -7.81 -16.33
CA ASP A 265 -17.19 -7.42 -17.38
C ASP A 265 -18.57 -8.02 -17.08
N MET A 266 -19.49 -7.18 -16.59
CA MET A 266 -20.86 -7.58 -16.23
C MET A 266 -21.68 -8.07 -17.42
N THR A 267 -21.24 -7.81 -18.66
CA THR A 267 -21.90 -8.37 -19.86
C THR A 267 -21.55 -9.85 -20.08
N ARG A 268 -20.50 -10.35 -19.40
CA ARG A 268 -19.95 -11.70 -19.59
C ARG A 268 -20.12 -12.60 -18.38
N THR A 269 -20.34 -12.03 -17.20
CA THR A 269 -20.53 -12.81 -15.96
C THR A 269 -21.39 -12.05 -14.96
N ASP A 270 -22.23 -12.79 -14.24
CA ASP A 270 -23.06 -12.35 -13.12
C ASP A 270 -22.28 -12.28 -11.79
N ALA A 271 -21.05 -12.82 -11.73
CA ALA A 271 -20.20 -12.78 -10.54
C ALA A 271 -19.65 -11.39 -10.19
N CYS A 272 -19.89 -10.39 -11.05
CA CYS A 272 -19.47 -9.02 -10.82
C CYS A 272 -20.32 -8.35 -9.73
N THR A 273 -19.67 -7.83 -8.69
CA THR A 273 -20.35 -7.27 -7.51
C THR A 273 -20.48 -5.74 -7.51
N LYS A 274 -19.84 -5.03 -8.44
CA LYS A 274 -19.91 -3.57 -8.54
C LYS A 274 -21.06 -3.16 -9.46
N ALA A 275 -22.13 -2.59 -8.90
CA ALA A 275 -23.34 -2.23 -9.64
C ALA A 275 -23.10 -1.28 -10.83
N GLY A 276 -22.16 -0.33 -10.70
CA GLY A 276 -21.79 0.60 -11.78
C GLY A 276 -20.86 0.01 -12.84
N GLY A 277 -20.54 -1.28 -12.75
CA GLY A 277 -19.56 -1.93 -13.61
C GLY A 277 -18.12 -1.53 -13.31
N GLU A 278 -17.21 -2.28 -13.92
CA GLU A 278 -15.79 -2.00 -13.88
C GLU A 278 -15.29 -1.64 -15.26
N CYS A 279 -14.21 -0.86 -15.30
CA CYS A 279 -13.63 -0.39 -16.54
C CYS A 279 -12.17 -0.83 -16.69
N PRO A 280 -11.67 -0.87 -17.92
CA PRO A 280 -10.28 -1.22 -18.13
C PRO A 280 -9.31 -0.23 -17.50
N SER A 281 -8.16 -0.74 -17.09
CA SER A 281 -7.04 0.09 -16.63
C SER A 281 -6.13 0.44 -17.82
N THR A 282 -5.74 1.71 -17.94
CA THR A 282 -5.04 2.23 -19.14
C THR A 282 -3.82 3.08 -18.78
N GLY A 283 -2.93 3.28 -19.77
CA GLY A 283 -1.79 4.18 -19.64
C GLY A 283 -0.71 3.71 -18.66
N ILE A 284 -0.62 2.40 -18.44
CA ILE A 284 0.33 1.80 -17.49
C ILE A 284 1.70 1.71 -18.17
N ARG A 285 2.75 2.28 -17.56
CA ARG A 285 4.10 2.23 -18.11
C ARG A 285 4.88 1.12 -17.45
N VAL A 286 5.44 0.21 -18.25
CA VAL A 286 6.22 -0.93 -17.79
C VAL A 286 7.59 -0.89 -18.45
N THR A 287 8.63 -0.56 -17.69
CA THR A 287 9.96 -0.34 -18.25
C THR A 287 11.07 -0.92 -17.40
N SER A 288 12.11 -1.45 -18.04
CA SER A 288 13.35 -1.88 -17.37
C SER A 288 13.14 -2.90 -16.23
N ASN A 289 12.11 -3.74 -16.31
CA ASN A 289 11.88 -4.79 -15.32
C ASN A 289 12.66 -6.06 -15.69
N ASP A 290 13.20 -6.72 -14.68
CA ASP A 290 13.82 -8.04 -14.79
C ASP A 290 12.77 -9.10 -14.48
N PHE A 291 12.33 -9.79 -15.53
CA PHE A 291 11.33 -10.86 -15.42
C PHE A 291 11.95 -12.22 -15.09
N GLY A 292 13.27 -12.30 -14.87
CA GLY A 292 13.98 -13.55 -14.61
C GLY A 292 13.64 -14.62 -15.65
N ASN A 293 13.29 -15.82 -15.18
CA ASN A 293 12.93 -16.96 -16.04
C ASN A 293 11.44 -17.00 -16.44
N LEU A 294 10.68 -15.91 -16.22
CA LEU A 294 9.26 -15.92 -16.60
C LEU A 294 9.07 -16.02 -18.12
N PRO A 295 8.21 -16.94 -18.58
CA PRO A 295 7.79 -17.03 -19.98
C PRO A 295 7.24 -15.69 -20.49
N ALA A 296 7.48 -15.38 -21.76
CA ALA A 296 7.08 -14.10 -22.35
C ALA A 296 5.58 -13.82 -22.24
N ASP A 297 4.74 -14.85 -22.37
CA ASP A 297 3.28 -14.81 -22.23
C ASP A 297 2.79 -14.63 -20.78
N ARG A 298 3.71 -14.61 -19.80
CA ARG A 298 3.43 -14.37 -18.37
C ARG A 298 4.05 -13.11 -17.82
N ARG A 299 4.77 -12.32 -18.62
CA ARG A 299 5.41 -11.08 -18.14
C ARG A 299 4.38 -9.99 -17.91
N VAL A 300 3.59 -9.69 -18.95
CA VAL A 300 2.53 -8.68 -18.91
C VAL A 300 1.31 -9.25 -19.62
N ILE A 301 0.19 -9.35 -18.92
CA ILE A 301 -1.06 -9.92 -19.44
C ILE A 301 -2.17 -8.88 -19.38
N VAL A 302 -2.94 -8.79 -20.46
CA VAL A 302 -4.24 -8.12 -20.50
C VAL A 302 -5.31 -9.20 -20.54
N ARG A 303 -6.19 -9.24 -19.53
CA ARG A 303 -7.38 -10.11 -19.51
C ARG A 303 -8.69 -9.32 -19.57
N GLY A 304 -8.65 -8.01 -19.36
CA GLY A 304 -9.83 -7.15 -19.47
C GLY A 304 -10.47 -7.22 -20.84
N SER A 305 -11.79 -7.02 -20.89
CA SER A 305 -12.52 -6.93 -22.16
C SER A 305 -12.02 -5.74 -22.99
N ARG A 306 -12.01 -5.91 -24.31
CA ARG A 306 -11.70 -4.86 -25.31
C ARG A 306 -12.96 -4.30 -25.97
N VAL A 307 -14.13 -4.70 -25.48
CA VAL A 307 -15.40 -4.20 -25.97
C VAL A 307 -15.70 -2.88 -25.27
N ALA A 308 -16.24 -1.91 -26.01
CA ALA A 308 -16.73 -0.67 -25.42
C ALA A 308 -17.94 -0.97 -24.53
N LEU A 309 -17.86 -0.54 -23.27
CA LEU A 309 -18.91 -0.73 -22.28
C LEU A 309 -19.58 0.61 -22.00
N SER A 310 -20.91 0.62 -21.90
CA SER A 310 -21.71 1.84 -21.81
C SER A 310 -21.45 2.66 -20.54
N TRP A 311 -20.95 2.02 -19.48
CA TRP A 311 -20.59 2.69 -18.22
C TRP A 311 -19.13 3.14 -18.17
N CYS A 312 -18.32 2.83 -19.20
CA CYS A 312 -16.92 3.22 -19.23
C CYS A 312 -16.68 4.49 -20.04
N PRO A 313 -15.62 5.27 -19.71
CA PRO A 313 -15.28 6.46 -20.47
C PRO A 313 -15.12 6.14 -21.97
N PRO A 314 -15.61 6.98 -22.89
CA PRO A 314 -15.43 6.80 -24.32
C PRO A 314 -13.96 6.59 -24.68
N GLY A 315 -13.68 5.62 -25.57
CA GLY A 315 -12.33 5.28 -26.01
C GLY A 315 -11.49 4.45 -25.01
N SER A 316 -11.96 4.22 -23.78
CA SER A 316 -11.23 3.39 -22.80
C SER A 316 -10.99 1.96 -23.27
N ALA A 317 -11.88 1.41 -24.09
CA ALA A 317 -11.74 0.06 -24.64
C ALA A 317 -10.59 -0.08 -25.65
N THR A 318 -10.27 0.99 -26.39
CA THR A 318 -9.23 1.02 -27.43
C THR A 318 -7.93 1.68 -26.98
N ALA A 319 -7.97 2.39 -25.85
CA ALA A 319 -6.78 3.00 -25.25
C ALA A 319 -5.74 1.93 -24.86
N PRO A 320 -4.43 2.18 -25.11
CA PRO A 320 -3.37 1.28 -24.69
C PRO A 320 -3.46 0.94 -23.19
N ARG A 321 -3.46 -0.36 -22.88
CA ARG A 321 -3.41 -0.88 -21.51
C ARG A 321 -2.02 -0.63 -20.95
N PHE A 322 -1.02 -1.13 -21.66
CA PHE A 322 0.39 -1.03 -21.29
C PHE A 322 1.22 -0.34 -22.37
N LEU A 323 2.15 0.49 -21.92
CA LEU A 323 3.24 1.09 -22.67
C LEU A 323 4.53 0.41 -22.20
N LEU A 324 5.14 -0.39 -23.06
CA LEU A 324 6.32 -1.21 -22.77
C LEU A 324 7.60 -0.54 -23.29
N ASP A 325 8.75 -1.09 -22.91
CA ASP A 325 10.05 -0.71 -23.46
C ASP A 325 10.07 -0.70 -25.01
N GLY A 326 10.79 0.26 -25.59
CA GLY A 326 10.88 0.44 -27.04
C GLY A 326 9.61 1.00 -27.69
N GLY A 327 8.69 1.60 -26.91
CA GLY A 327 7.47 2.24 -27.43
C GLY A 327 6.38 1.25 -27.85
N ARG A 328 6.54 -0.05 -27.54
CA ARG A 328 5.53 -1.07 -27.81
C ARG A 328 4.30 -0.86 -26.93
N THR A 329 3.13 -1.15 -27.45
CA THR A 329 1.88 -1.06 -26.69
C THR A 329 1.18 -2.42 -26.62
N LEU A 330 0.50 -2.68 -25.52
CA LEU A 330 -0.48 -3.76 -25.41
C LEU A 330 -1.88 -3.11 -25.34
N PRO A 331 -2.76 -3.36 -26.32
CA PRO A 331 -4.14 -2.88 -26.30
C PRO A 331 -5.03 -3.72 -25.38
#